data_AF-A0A2W7A605-F1
#
_entry.id   AF-A0A2W7A605-F1
#
_cell.length_a   1.000
_cell.length_b   1.000
_cell.length_c   1.000
_cell.angle_alpha   90.00
_cell.angle_beta   90.00
_cell.angle_gamma   90.00
#
_symmetry.space_group_name_H-M   'P 1'
#
loop_
_entity.id
_entity.type
_entity.pdbx_description
1 polymer ?
#
loop_
_entity_poly.entity_id
_entity_poly.type
_entity_poly.pdbx_seq_one_letter_code
_entity_poly.pdbx_strand_id
1 'polypeptide(L)'
;MNHNRIFFGARLRLAGWYAGVMGIILTISGVCIYQVMAQAHWQAVDRELESVAGTLHDSLEPLLIESDHISPSVQQILPNLCVIAEKCYRESSTRHILGAIQQESFYALFLNRSGTLIATVGEPPLGIVPKIGQAAWQTIEDREGNRYHQISLLLKNNSGKSWGYLQVGRSLADYDHHLEQSKLILIVSLPIAFLIISIASWYLAGIAMKPVYFSYRQIQQFTADAAHELRTPLAAIRATVESTLSSDAIPELESRDILQTINRQTVRLSELVQDLLLLSRMDLQLITLQKQVCCLNEIVSDLVEEVSALAIQSDIDLEMKVANESAIYVNGNEDQLYRLILNVLINAIHFTPEHGKVEVSLDLVDHHAIIQIQDYGIGISSSDLPNIFDRFYRVSSDRSRKKGGSGLGLAIAMAIVKAHNGDIQAKSELGQGSIFTIKIPSVVC
;
A
#
# COMPACT_ATOMS: atom_id res chain seq x y z
N MET A 1 -16.90 -2.05 8.72
CA MET A 1 -16.20 -3.05 7.87
C MET A 1 -16.49 -4.50 8.25
N ASN A 2 -16.25 -4.96 9.49
CA ASN A 2 -16.38 -6.39 9.84
C ASN A 2 -17.80 -6.99 9.73
N HIS A 3 -18.84 -6.17 9.64
CA HIS A 3 -20.23 -6.64 9.49
C HIS A 3 -20.62 -6.97 8.04
N ASN A 4 -19.86 -6.52 7.03
CA ASN A 4 -20.21 -6.73 5.64
C ASN A 4 -19.35 -7.85 5.03
N ARG A 5 -19.95 -9.02 4.77
CA ARG A 5 -19.26 -10.26 4.34
C ARG A 5 -18.39 -10.06 3.08
N ILE A 6 -18.83 -9.20 2.16
CA ILE A 6 -18.12 -8.90 0.92
C ILE A 6 -16.77 -8.22 1.22
N PHE A 7 -16.77 -7.21 2.10
CA PHE A 7 -15.56 -6.46 2.45
C PHE A 7 -14.61 -7.26 3.33
N PHE A 8 -15.14 -8.10 4.22
CA PHE A 8 -14.30 -9.04 4.98
C PHE A 8 -13.60 -10.03 4.04
N GLY A 9 -14.33 -10.61 3.07
CA GLY A 9 -13.77 -11.50 2.07
C GLY A 9 -12.72 -10.80 1.17
N ALA A 10 -12.99 -9.57 0.73
CA ALA A 10 -12.04 -8.79 -0.06
C ALA A 10 -10.76 -8.47 0.72
N ARG A 11 -10.89 -8.06 1.99
CA ARG A 11 -9.76 -7.82 2.89
C ARG A 11 -8.93 -9.08 3.10
N LEU A 12 -9.59 -10.21 3.35
CA LEU A 12 -8.92 -11.49 3.56
C LEU A 12 -8.14 -11.93 2.31
N ARG A 13 -8.73 -11.80 1.11
CA ARG A 13 -8.03 -12.10 -0.15
C ARG A 13 -6.82 -11.20 -0.36
N LEU A 14 -6.96 -9.89 -0.14
CA LEU A 14 -5.87 -8.93 -0.32
C LEU A 14 -4.72 -9.20 0.66
N ALA A 15 -5.04 -9.37 1.95
CA ALA A 15 -4.06 -9.71 2.97
C ALA A 15 -3.39 -11.06 2.68
N GLY A 16 -4.15 -12.05 2.20
CA GLY A 16 -3.64 -13.36 1.79
C GLY A 16 -2.66 -13.29 0.63
N TRP A 17 -2.95 -12.49 -0.41
CA TRP A 17 -2.02 -12.28 -1.52
C TRP A 17 -0.71 -11.60 -1.09
N TYR A 18 -0.79 -10.54 -0.29
CA TYR A 18 0.41 -9.87 0.22
C TYR A 18 1.26 -10.79 1.11
N ALA A 19 0.62 -11.48 2.04
CA ALA A 19 1.32 -12.43 2.92
C ALA A 19 1.93 -13.60 2.13
N GLY A 20 1.22 -14.12 1.14
CA GLY A 20 1.69 -15.20 0.28
C GLY A 20 2.91 -14.81 -0.56
N VAL A 21 2.83 -13.68 -1.28
CA VAL A 21 3.93 -13.20 -2.13
C VAL A 21 5.17 -12.88 -1.29
N MET A 22 5.00 -12.14 -0.19
CA MET A 22 6.13 -11.77 0.68
C MET A 22 6.74 -12.99 1.36
N GLY A 23 5.91 -13.97 1.74
CA GLY A 23 6.34 -15.24 2.28
C GLY A 23 7.19 -16.07 1.32
N ILE A 24 6.78 -16.15 0.05
CA ILE A 24 7.55 -16.81 -1.00
C ILE A 24 8.90 -16.10 -1.19
N ILE A 25 8.91 -14.77 -1.27
CA ILE A 25 10.15 -13.98 -1.43
C ILE A 25 11.11 -14.22 -0.26
N LEU A 26 10.64 -14.16 0.97
CA LEU A 26 11.48 -14.41 2.15
C LEU A 26 12.02 -15.83 2.19
N THR A 27 11.21 -16.81 1.83
CA THR A 27 11.64 -18.22 1.81
C THR A 27 12.73 -18.42 0.76
N ILE A 28 12.55 -17.90 -0.46
CA ILE A 28 13.55 -17.96 -1.53
C ILE A 28 14.82 -17.22 -1.12
N SER A 29 14.71 -16.02 -0.56
CA SER A 29 15.85 -15.23 -0.10
C SER A 29 16.62 -15.95 1.01
N GLY A 30 15.92 -16.53 1.98
CA GLY A 30 16.54 -17.27 3.08
C GLY A 30 17.29 -18.52 2.61
N VAL A 31 16.69 -19.29 1.70
CA VAL A 31 17.34 -20.47 1.09
C VAL A 31 18.56 -20.05 0.25
N CYS A 32 18.45 -18.98 -0.52
CA CYS A 32 19.55 -18.47 -1.33
C CYS A 32 20.74 -18.03 -0.46
N ILE A 33 20.49 -17.27 0.62
CA ILE A 33 21.55 -16.87 1.56
C ILE A 33 22.21 -18.09 2.21
N TYR A 34 21.42 -19.08 2.63
CA TYR A 34 21.95 -20.32 3.18
C TYR A 34 22.86 -21.06 2.19
N GLN A 35 22.45 -21.19 0.93
CA GLN A 35 23.25 -21.85 -0.11
C GLN A 35 24.56 -21.09 -0.39
N VAL A 36 24.51 -19.77 -0.50
CA VAL A 36 25.69 -18.92 -0.71
C VAL A 36 26.66 -19.05 0.45
N MET A 37 26.16 -19.02 1.70
CA MET A 37 26.98 -19.16 2.89
C MET A 37 27.62 -20.55 2.98
N ALA A 38 26.85 -21.62 2.72
CA ALA A 38 27.36 -22.99 2.68
C ALA A 38 28.46 -23.15 1.62
N GLN A 39 28.26 -22.61 0.42
CA GLN A 39 29.25 -22.65 -0.65
C GLN A 39 30.50 -21.84 -0.32
N ALA A 40 30.35 -20.66 0.29
CA ALA A 40 31.49 -19.83 0.69
C ALA A 40 32.34 -20.51 1.77
N HIS A 41 31.71 -21.16 2.76
CA HIS A 41 32.42 -21.93 3.77
C HIS A 41 33.09 -23.17 3.18
N TRP A 42 32.44 -23.88 2.26
CA TRP A 42 33.06 -25.01 1.56
C TRP A 42 34.34 -24.60 0.81
N GLN A 43 34.27 -23.49 0.05
CA GLN A 43 35.43 -22.94 -0.65
C GLN A 43 36.54 -22.45 0.30
N ALA A 44 36.18 -22.02 1.51
CA ALA A 44 37.17 -21.65 2.52
C ALA A 44 37.93 -22.90 3.01
N VAL A 45 37.22 -24.00 3.28
CA VAL A 45 37.83 -25.29 3.65
C VAL A 45 38.75 -25.80 2.55
N ASP A 46 38.33 -25.77 1.29
CA ASP A 46 39.15 -26.20 0.15
C ASP A 46 40.44 -25.37 0.04
N ARG A 47 40.35 -24.03 0.10
CA ARG A 47 41.53 -23.15 0.02
C ARG A 47 42.51 -23.36 1.17
N GLU A 48 42.00 -23.59 2.37
CA GLU A 48 42.83 -23.84 3.54
C GLU A 48 43.54 -25.18 3.44
N LEU A 49 42.83 -26.24 3.03
CA LEU A 49 43.40 -27.57 2.79
C LEU A 49 44.45 -27.54 1.67
N GLU A 50 44.16 -26.88 0.55
CA GLU A 50 45.10 -26.75 -0.57
C GLU A 50 46.36 -25.99 -0.16
N SER A 51 46.24 -24.90 0.61
CA SER A 51 47.37 -24.14 1.12
C SER A 51 48.26 -24.97 2.05
N VAL A 52 47.66 -25.74 2.97
CA VAL A 52 48.41 -26.59 3.90
C VAL A 52 49.07 -27.75 3.16
N ALA A 53 48.32 -28.42 2.27
CA ALA A 53 48.82 -29.55 1.50
C ALA A 53 49.93 -29.15 0.51
N GLY A 54 49.80 -28.02 -0.17
CA GLY A 54 50.82 -27.46 -1.06
C GLY A 54 52.09 -27.08 -0.31
N THR A 55 51.97 -26.39 0.83
CA THR A 55 53.13 -26.02 1.66
C THR A 55 53.90 -27.26 2.14
N LEU A 56 53.18 -28.31 2.55
CA LEU A 56 53.80 -29.58 2.92
C LEU A 56 54.45 -30.26 1.72
N HIS A 57 53.75 -30.34 0.59
CA HIS A 57 54.25 -30.95 -0.63
C HIS A 57 55.59 -30.31 -1.05
N ASP A 58 55.63 -28.99 -1.19
CA ASP A 58 56.81 -28.24 -1.64
C ASP A 58 57.97 -28.32 -0.64
N SER A 59 57.67 -28.34 0.66
CA SER A 59 58.70 -28.44 1.72
C SER A 59 59.31 -29.84 1.82
N LEU A 60 58.58 -30.88 1.39
CA LEU A 60 58.97 -32.28 1.59
C LEU A 60 59.69 -32.88 0.37
N GLU A 61 59.29 -32.56 -0.86
CA GLU A 61 59.91 -33.13 -2.07
C GLU A 61 61.46 -33.08 -2.10
N PRO A 62 62.13 -31.98 -1.69
CA PRO A 62 63.59 -31.90 -1.70
C PRO A 62 64.28 -32.88 -0.73
N LEU A 63 63.57 -33.35 0.29
CA LEU A 63 64.09 -34.18 1.38
C LEU A 63 63.87 -35.69 1.14
N LEU A 64 63.12 -36.04 0.08
CA LEU A 64 62.82 -37.41 -0.32
C LEU A 64 63.89 -37.91 -1.28
N ILE A 65 64.68 -38.89 -0.83
CA ILE A 65 65.82 -39.45 -1.58
C ILE A 65 65.52 -40.89 -2.01
N GLU A 66 65.32 -41.80 -1.05
CA GLU A 66 65.04 -43.21 -1.31
C GLU A 66 63.53 -43.50 -1.33
N SER A 67 63.11 -44.38 -2.24
CA SER A 67 61.72 -44.87 -2.28
C SER A 67 61.40 -45.64 -0.99
N ASP A 68 60.22 -45.39 -0.42
CA ASP A 68 59.66 -46.12 0.74
C ASP A 68 60.39 -45.95 2.08
N HIS A 69 61.40 -45.07 2.17
CA HIS A 69 62.07 -44.70 3.43
C HIS A 69 62.00 -43.19 3.64
N ILE A 70 61.57 -42.77 4.83
CA ILE A 70 61.53 -41.36 5.22
C ILE A 70 62.88 -40.99 5.82
N SER A 71 63.55 -39.98 5.27
CA SER A 71 64.85 -39.53 5.76
C SER A 71 64.72 -38.87 7.14
N PRO A 72 65.74 -38.98 8.02
CA PRO A 72 65.73 -38.29 9.32
C PRO A 72 65.57 -36.76 9.21
N SER A 73 65.89 -36.19 8.06
CA SER A 73 65.68 -34.76 7.76
C SER A 73 64.20 -34.37 7.69
N VAL A 74 63.31 -35.29 7.31
CA VAL A 74 61.85 -35.06 7.31
C VAL A 74 61.31 -35.03 8.76
N GLN A 75 61.84 -35.86 9.65
CA GLN A 75 61.48 -35.86 11.08
C GLN A 75 61.87 -34.54 11.78
N GLN A 76 62.89 -33.81 11.27
CA GLN A 76 63.25 -32.48 11.79
C GLN A 76 62.24 -31.39 11.41
N ILE A 77 61.55 -31.52 10.27
CA ILE A 77 60.53 -30.57 9.81
C ILE A 77 59.14 -30.94 10.36
N LEU A 78 58.86 -32.23 10.51
CA LEU A 78 57.63 -32.77 11.06
C LEU A 78 57.93 -33.58 12.33
N PRO A 79 58.10 -32.92 13.49
CA PRO A 79 58.51 -33.58 14.74
C PRO A 79 57.47 -34.57 15.28
N ASN A 80 56.21 -34.44 14.89
CA ASN A 80 55.11 -35.35 15.27
C ASN A 80 54.86 -36.45 14.23
N LEU A 81 55.83 -36.74 13.36
CA LEU A 81 55.74 -37.80 12.37
C LEU A 81 55.88 -39.18 13.03
N CYS A 82 54.84 -40.00 12.90
CA CYS A 82 54.84 -41.38 13.36
C CYS A 82 55.08 -42.33 12.16
N VAL A 83 56.25 -42.96 12.11
CA VAL A 83 56.62 -43.95 11.07
C VAL A 83 56.18 -45.33 11.55
N ILE A 84 55.35 -46.04 10.77
CA ILE A 84 54.71 -47.31 11.20
C ILE A 84 55.73 -48.43 11.45
N ALA A 85 56.90 -48.36 10.82
CA ALA A 85 58.00 -49.30 11.04
C ALA A 85 58.68 -49.13 12.41
N GLU A 86 58.49 -48.00 13.09
CA GLU A 86 59.05 -47.68 14.40
C GLU A 86 57.92 -47.56 15.45
N LYS A 87 58.13 -48.07 16.67
CA LYS A 87 57.11 -47.94 17.73
C LYS A 87 57.01 -46.47 18.17
N CYS A 88 55.97 -45.77 17.73
CA CYS A 88 55.76 -44.37 18.08
C CYS A 88 55.44 -44.21 19.58
N TYR A 89 56.35 -43.59 20.33
CA TYR A 89 56.08 -43.05 21.66
C TYR A 89 55.73 -41.56 21.53
N ARG A 90 54.51 -41.19 21.94
CA ARG A 90 54.03 -39.80 21.90
C ARG A 90 54.51 -39.08 23.16
N GLU A 91 55.55 -38.25 23.05
CA GLU A 91 55.87 -37.26 24.08
C GLU A 91 55.16 -35.95 23.77
N SER A 92 54.38 -35.46 24.74
CA SER A 92 53.78 -34.13 24.71
C SER A 92 54.87 -33.10 24.96
N SER A 93 55.50 -32.61 23.88
CA SER A 93 56.46 -31.51 23.96
C SER A 93 55.95 -30.27 23.23
N THR A 94 56.13 -29.15 23.91
CA THR A 94 55.60 -27.82 23.65
C THR A 94 56.36 -27.09 22.55
N ARG A 95 55.60 -26.56 21.58
CA ARG A 95 55.89 -25.42 20.67
C ARG A 95 57.14 -25.53 19.77
N HIS A 96 56.91 -25.70 18.45
CA HIS A 96 57.25 -24.73 17.37
C HIS A 96 57.45 -25.36 15.95
N ILE A 97 57.14 -24.53 14.93
CA ILE A 97 57.56 -24.43 13.49
C ILE A 97 56.83 -25.20 12.35
N LEU A 98 55.73 -25.91 12.60
CA LEU A 98 54.69 -26.13 11.56
C LEU A 98 53.29 -26.11 12.19
N GLY A 99 52.88 -24.90 12.61
CA GLY A 99 51.72 -24.67 13.47
C GLY A 99 50.34 -24.94 12.84
N ALA A 100 50.25 -25.20 11.53
CA ALA A 100 48.96 -25.44 10.86
C ALA A 100 48.43 -26.87 11.06
N ILE A 101 49.31 -27.87 11.15
CA ILE A 101 48.92 -29.30 11.28
C ILE A 101 48.91 -29.74 12.75
N GLN A 102 49.42 -28.89 13.66
CA GLN A 102 49.31 -29.10 15.10
C GLN A 102 47.96 -28.65 15.67
N GLN A 103 47.13 -27.96 14.89
CA GLN A 103 45.73 -27.78 15.26
C GLN A 103 45.04 -29.14 15.10
N GLU A 104 44.31 -29.59 16.13
CA GLU A 104 43.62 -30.90 16.21
C GLU A 104 42.63 -31.19 15.07
N SER A 105 42.51 -30.27 14.10
CA SER A 105 41.64 -30.34 12.94
C SER A 105 42.28 -31.01 11.72
N PHE A 106 43.61 -31.10 11.60
CA PHE A 106 44.29 -31.63 10.41
C PHE A 106 45.07 -32.94 10.67
N TYR A 107 45.13 -33.79 9.65
CA TYR A 107 46.01 -34.97 9.62
C TYR A 107 46.70 -35.09 8.27
N ALA A 108 47.85 -35.77 8.24
CA ALA A 108 48.54 -36.13 7.01
C ALA A 108 48.95 -37.62 7.02
N LEU A 109 48.79 -38.28 5.87
CA LEU A 109 49.13 -39.67 5.63
C LEU A 109 50.18 -39.74 4.52
N PHE A 110 51.27 -40.47 4.78
CA PHE A 110 52.30 -40.76 3.79
C PHE A 110 52.09 -42.17 3.26
N LEU A 111 51.83 -42.29 1.97
CA LEU A 111 51.57 -43.56 1.31
C LEU A 111 52.71 -43.90 0.34
N ASN A 112 53.08 -45.17 0.28
CA ASN A 112 53.97 -45.67 -0.76
C ASN A 112 53.25 -45.69 -2.13
N ARG A 113 53.97 -46.10 -3.18
CA ARG A 113 53.38 -46.20 -4.54
C ARG A 113 52.24 -47.21 -4.66
N SER A 114 52.19 -48.23 -3.79
CA SER A 114 51.12 -49.23 -3.76
C SER A 114 49.94 -48.85 -2.85
N GLY A 115 49.99 -47.69 -2.18
CA GLY A 115 48.95 -47.22 -1.25
C GLY A 115 49.01 -47.78 0.15
N THR A 116 50.13 -48.38 0.52
CA THR A 116 50.44 -48.78 1.88
C THR A 116 50.89 -47.57 2.68
N LEU A 117 50.34 -47.41 3.89
CA LEU A 117 50.69 -46.33 4.80
C LEU A 117 52.11 -46.53 5.35
N ILE A 118 52.95 -45.52 5.18
CA ILE A 118 54.34 -45.45 5.65
C ILE A 118 54.40 -44.69 6.99
N ALA A 119 53.75 -43.52 7.04
CA ALA A 119 53.78 -42.65 8.22
C ALA A 119 52.53 -41.78 8.33
N THR A 120 52.28 -41.26 9.52
CA THR A 120 51.15 -40.35 9.81
C THR A 120 51.61 -39.13 10.61
N VAL A 121 50.93 -38.01 10.42
CA VAL A 121 51.06 -36.79 11.24
C VAL A 121 49.67 -36.37 11.69
N GLY A 122 49.53 -35.98 12.95
CA GLY A 122 48.22 -35.68 13.55
C GLY A 122 47.45 -36.95 13.92
N GLU A 123 46.15 -36.81 14.17
CA GLU A 123 45.25 -37.92 14.51
C GLU A 123 44.38 -38.26 13.30
N PRO A 124 44.81 -39.20 12.44
CA PRO A 124 43.97 -39.63 11.34
C PRO A 124 42.77 -40.44 11.87
N PRO A 125 41.63 -40.45 11.17
CA PRO A 125 40.44 -41.10 11.67
C PRO A 125 40.62 -42.63 11.71
N LEU A 126 40.10 -43.26 12.77
CA LEU A 126 40.28 -44.68 13.04
C LEU A 126 39.56 -45.56 11.99
N GLY A 127 40.33 -46.45 11.35
CA GLY A 127 39.79 -47.49 10.47
C GLY A 127 39.62 -47.13 9.00
N ILE A 128 40.21 -46.03 8.53
CA ILE A 128 40.23 -45.67 7.11
C ILE A 128 41.28 -46.52 6.35
N VAL A 129 40.85 -47.06 5.21
CA VAL A 129 41.76 -47.63 4.21
C VAL A 129 42.08 -46.54 3.18
N PRO A 130 43.36 -46.14 3.02
CA PRO A 130 43.73 -45.13 2.03
C PRO A 130 43.34 -45.59 0.62
N LYS A 131 42.43 -44.86 -0.04
CA LYS A 131 42.01 -45.16 -1.42
C LYS A 131 42.84 -44.32 -2.39
N ILE A 132 43.73 -44.95 -3.14
CA ILE A 132 44.51 -44.29 -4.20
C ILE A 132 43.78 -44.38 -5.55
N GLY A 133 43.76 -43.28 -6.30
CA GLY A 133 43.53 -43.31 -7.76
C GLY A 133 42.13 -42.98 -8.28
N GLN A 134 41.25 -42.32 -7.52
CA GLN A 134 39.89 -41.99 -8.01
C GLN A 134 39.57 -40.48 -8.10
N ALA A 135 40.15 -39.62 -7.25
CA ALA A 135 40.02 -38.17 -7.33
C ALA A 135 41.10 -37.50 -6.46
N ALA A 136 41.53 -36.28 -6.83
CA ALA A 136 42.44 -35.49 -5.99
C ALA A 136 41.78 -35.09 -4.68
N TRP A 137 40.49 -34.76 -4.71
CA TRP A 137 39.67 -34.41 -3.54
C TRP A 137 38.73 -35.55 -3.17
N GLN A 138 38.62 -35.84 -1.87
CA GLN A 138 37.74 -36.87 -1.34
C GLN A 138 37.13 -36.42 -0.01
N THR A 139 35.86 -36.73 0.21
CA THR A 139 35.24 -36.64 1.53
C THR A 139 35.02 -38.05 2.05
N ILE A 140 35.54 -38.33 3.23
CA ILE A 140 35.46 -39.63 3.90
C ILE A 140 34.68 -39.49 5.21
N GLU A 141 34.16 -40.60 5.70
CA GLU A 141 33.40 -40.67 6.93
C GLU A 141 34.00 -41.78 7.80
N ASP A 142 34.20 -41.49 9.07
CA ASP A 142 34.65 -42.49 10.03
C ASP A 142 33.50 -43.40 10.50
N ARG A 143 33.80 -44.36 11.38
CA ARG A 143 32.78 -45.28 11.90
C ARG A 143 31.77 -44.62 12.85
N GLU A 144 32.09 -43.44 13.36
CA GLU A 144 31.26 -42.66 14.26
C GLU A 144 30.37 -41.66 13.50
N GLY A 145 30.56 -41.54 12.17
CA GLY A 145 29.81 -40.65 11.30
C GLY A 145 30.44 -39.25 11.14
N ASN A 146 31.65 -39.03 11.67
CA ASN A 146 32.33 -37.76 11.48
C ASN A 146 32.92 -37.71 10.06
N ARG A 147 32.69 -36.57 9.39
CA ARG A 147 33.13 -36.35 8.01
C ARG A 147 34.47 -35.63 7.99
N TYR A 148 35.32 -36.04 7.06
CA TYR A 148 36.62 -35.43 6.82
C TYR A 148 36.78 -35.13 5.35
N HIS A 149 37.33 -33.96 5.02
CA HIS A 149 37.67 -33.59 3.66
C HIS A 149 39.17 -33.68 3.46
N GLN A 150 39.61 -34.35 2.40
CA GLN A 150 41.02 -34.63 2.14
C GLN A 150 41.42 -34.42 0.68
N ILE A 151 42.70 -34.04 0.50
CA ILE A 151 43.36 -33.91 -0.80
C ILE A 151 44.53 -34.90 -0.89
N SER A 152 44.71 -35.53 -2.05
CA SER A 152 45.81 -36.44 -2.36
C SER A 152 46.76 -35.82 -3.38
N LEU A 153 48.02 -35.64 -2.99
CA LEU A 153 49.10 -35.10 -3.82
C LEU A 153 50.16 -36.18 -4.10
N LEU A 154 50.67 -36.25 -5.32
CA LEU A 154 51.77 -37.15 -5.68
C LEU A 154 53.10 -36.52 -5.25
N LEU A 155 53.84 -37.16 -4.35
CA LEU A 155 55.19 -36.74 -3.98
C LEU A 155 56.22 -37.29 -4.97
N LYS A 156 57.21 -36.48 -5.35
CA LYS A 156 58.39 -36.91 -6.11
C LYS A 156 59.65 -36.84 -5.24
N ASN A 157 60.64 -37.64 -5.59
CA ASN A 157 61.97 -37.54 -5.00
C ASN A 157 62.76 -36.40 -5.64
N ASN A 158 63.93 -36.08 -5.07
CA ASN A 158 64.85 -35.05 -5.58
C ASN A 158 65.29 -35.23 -7.05
N SER A 159 65.09 -36.42 -7.63
CA SER A 159 65.41 -36.77 -9.01
C SER A 159 64.19 -36.69 -9.94
N GLY A 160 63.04 -36.21 -9.45
CA GLY A 160 61.79 -36.08 -10.21
C GLY A 160 61.01 -37.39 -10.40
N LYS A 161 61.45 -38.49 -9.78
CA LYS A 161 60.77 -39.80 -9.85
C LYS A 161 59.69 -39.87 -8.77
N SER A 162 58.51 -40.39 -9.09
CA SER A 162 57.42 -40.55 -8.13
C SER A 162 57.89 -41.27 -6.86
N TRP A 163 57.74 -40.67 -5.68
CA TRP A 163 58.11 -41.27 -4.40
C TRP A 163 56.93 -42.02 -3.80
N GLY A 164 55.76 -41.37 -3.75
CA GLY A 164 54.56 -41.88 -3.10
C GLY A 164 53.44 -40.84 -3.14
N TYR A 165 52.46 -40.94 -2.24
CA TYR A 165 51.38 -39.96 -2.13
C TYR A 165 51.34 -39.35 -0.73
N LEU A 166 51.11 -38.03 -0.69
CA LEU A 166 50.78 -37.29 0.52
C LEU A 166 49.27 -37.06 0.52
N GLN A 167 48.56 -37.59 1.51
CA GLN A 167 47.16 -37.24 1.74
C GLN A 167 47.09 -36.30 2.93
N VAL A 168 46.42 -35.17 2.78
CA VAL A 168 46.18 -34.21 3.86
C VAL A 168 44.68 -34.04 4.00
N GLY A 169 44.16 -34.20 5.21
CA GLY A 169 42.74 -34.09 5.49
C GLY A 169 42.44 -33.25 6.71
N ARG A 170 41.20 -32.77 6.79
CA ARG A 170 40.65 -32.00 7.91
C ARG A 170 39.28 -32.51 8.32
N SER A 171 38.96 -32.45 9.61
CA SER A 171 37.60 -32.66 10.12
C SER A 171 36.63 -31.56 9.64
N LEU A 172 35.44 -31.98 9.21
CA LEU A 172 34.33 -31.09 8.86
C LEU A 172 33.40 -30.81 10.06
N ALA A 173 33.76 -31.22 11.28
CA ALA A 173 32.91 -31.02 12.46
C ALA A 173 32.58 -29.54 12.70
N ASP A 174 33.54 -28.63 12.55
CA ASP A 174 33.33 -27.18 12.68
C ASP A 174 32.37 -26.66 11.60
N TYR A 175 32.54 -27.11 10.36
CA TYR A 175 31.68 -26.76 9.23
C TYR A 175 30.23 -27.22 9.45
N ASP A 176 30.08 -28.47 9.90
CA ASP A 176 28.78 -29.08 10.17
C ASP A 176 28.06 -28.39 11.34
N HIS A 177 28.80 -28.02 12.40
CA HIS A 177 28.25 -27.29 13.53
C HIS A 177 27.74 -25.90 13.12
N HIS A 178 28.50 -25.15 12.31
CA HIS A 178 28.08 -23.84 11.80
C HIS A 178 26.88 -23.92 10.86
N LEU A 179 26.80 -24.96 10.02
CA LEU A 179 25.65 -25.18 9.15
C LEU A 179 24.38 -25.51 9.92
N GLU A 180 24.45 -26.38 10.93
CA GLU A 180 23.28 -26.75 11.74
C GLU A 180 22.77 -25.57 12.57
N GLN A 181 23.65 -24.74 13.14
CA GLN A 181 23.25 -23.49 13.80
C GLN A 181 22.53 -22.54 12.83
N SER A 182 23.08 -22.33 11.64
CA SER A 182 22.48 -21.45 10.62
C SER A 182 21.10 -21.95 10.17
N LYS A 183 20.96 -23.27 10.00
CA LYS A 183 19.70 -23.94 9.67
C LYS A 183 18.65 -23.78 10.77
N LEU A 184 19.03 -23.91 12.04
CA LEU A 184 18.13 -23.70 13.16
C LEU A 184 17.63 -22.25 13.19
N ILE A 185 18.52 -21.27 13.02
CA ILE A 185 18.14 -19.84 12.94
C ILE A 185 17.14 -19.61 11.81
N LEU A 186 17.35 -20.21 10.63
CA LEU A 186 16.44 -20.09 9.50
C LEU A 186 15.05 -20.70 9.82
N ILE A 187 15.01 -21.91 10.40
CA ILE A 187 13.77 -22.61 10.77
C ILE A 187 12.95 -21.83 11.80
N VAL A 188 13.61 -21.14 12.75
CA VAL A 188 12.93 -20.34 13.79
C VAL A 188 12.52 -18.96 13.28
N SER A 189 13.39 -18.28 12.52
CA SER A 189 13.12 -16.91 12.05
C SER A 189 12.04 -16.86 10.97
N LEU A 190 11.95 -17.87 10.10
CA LEU A 190 10.95 -17.93 9.03
C LEU A 190 9.50 -17.84 9.55
N PRO A 191 9.01 -18.68 10.49
CA PRO A 191 7.64 -18.59 11.00
C PRO A 191 7.37 -17.27 11.74
N ILE A 192 8.36 -16.73 12.45
CA ILE A 192 8.25 -15.42 13.13
C ILE A 192 8.04 -14.31 12.09
N ALA A 193 8.84 -14.30 11.03
CA ALA A 193 8.70 -13.35 9.93
C ALA A 193 7.34 -13.49 9.23
N PHE A 194 6.88 -14.71 8.98
CA PHE A 194 5.54 -14.98 8.42
C PHE A 194 4.42 -14.43 9.30
N LEU A 195 4.52 -14.58 10.62
CA LEU A 195 3.54 -14.05 11.57
C LEU A 195 3.49 -12.52 11.51
N ILE A 196 4.66 -11.86 11.56
CA ILE A 196 4.78 -10.40 11.49
C ILE A 196 4.20 -9.88 10.17
N ILE A 197 4.55 -10.51 9.05
CA ILE A 197 4.02 -10.17 7.72
C ILE A 197 2.51 -10.35 7.66
N SER A 198 1.96 -11.41 8.25
CA SER A 198 0.53 -11.66 8.23
C SER A 198 -0.24 -10.58 9.00
N ILE A 199 0.28 -10.16 10.16
CA ILE A 199 -0.28 -9.06 10.96
C ILE A 199 -0.18 -7.73 10.20
N ALA A 200 1.00 -7.42 9.64
CA ALA A 200 1.22 -6.19 8.88
C ALA A 200 0.34 -6.14 7.61
N SER A 201 0.23 -7.24 6.89
CA SER A 201 -0.61 -7.38 5.69
C SER A 201 -2.10 -7.18 6.03
N TRP A 202 -2.56 -7.73 7.17
CA TRP A 202 -3.92 -7.53 7.65
C TRP A 202 -4.20 -6.06 7.99
N TYR A 203 -3.24 -5.37 8.60
CA TYR A 203 -3.33 -3.95 8.95
C TYR A 203 -3.38 -3.06 7.70
N LEU A 204 -2.42 -3.24 6.79
CA LEU A 204 -2.32 -2.47 5.53
C LEU A 204 -3.54 -2.68 4.63
N ALA A 205 -4.01 -3.93 4.49
CA ALA A 205 -5.25 -4.22 3.76
C ALA A 205 -6.47 -3.50 4.36
N GLY A 206 -6.47 -3.29 5.67
CA GLY A 206 -7.50 -2.50 6.36
C GLY A 206 -7.47 -1.03 5.96
N ILE A 207 -6.29 -0.42 5.90
CA ILE A 207 -6.12 0.98 5.48
C ILE A 207 -6.54 1.17 4.02
N ALA A 208 -6.07 0.30 3.12
CA ALA A 208 -6.37 0.37 1.70
C ALA A 208 -7.89 0.26 1.39
N MET A 209 -8.63 -0.51 2.19
CA MET A 209 -10.08 -0.72 1.99
C MET A 209 -10.98 0.36 2.58
N LYS A 210 -10.49 1.21 3.50
CA LYS A 210 -11.30 2.29 4.09
C LYS A 210 -11.95 3.21 3.05
N PRO A 211 -11.22 3.84 2.10
CA PRO A 211 -11.82 4.77 1.14
C PRO A 211 -12.88 4.09 0.26
N VAL A 212 -12.61 2.86 -0.17
CA VAL A 212 -13.56 2.06 -0.98
C VAL A 212 -14.85 1.79 -0.19
N TYR A 213 -14.74 1.45 1.09
CA TYR A 213 -15.89 1.20 1.95
C TYR A 213 -16.75 2.46 2.17
N PHE A 214 -16.11 3.62 2.38
CA PHE A 214 -16.82 4.88 2.54
C PHE A 214 -17.55 5.28 1.25
N SER A 215 -16.88 5.21 0.10
CA SER A 215 -17.50 5.46 -1.21
C SER A 215 -18.68 4.52 -1.48
N TYR A 216 -18.52 3.22 -1.20
CA TYR A 216 -19.60 2.24 -1.34
C TYR A 216 -20.82 2.58 -0.48
N ARG A 217 -20.61 2.95 0.79
CA ARG A 217 -21.71 3.37 1.67
C ARG A 217 -22.41 4.62 1.17
N GLN A 218 -21.65 5.60 0.68
CA GLN A 218 -22.20 6.83 0.15
C GLN A 218 -23.07 6.57 -1.09
N ILE A 219 -22.65 5.67 -1.99
CA ILE A 219 -23.44 5.25 -3.15
C ILE A 219 -24.72 4.53 -2.71
N GLN A 220 -24.64 3.63 -1.74
CA GLN A 220 -25.83 2.93 -1.21
C GLN A 220 -26.83 3.90 -0.59
N GLN A 221 -26.35 4.84 0.22
CA GLN A 221 -27.17 5.85 0.85
C GLN A 221 -27.80 6.77 -0.21
N PHE A 222 -27.01 7.27 -1.16
CA PHE A 222 -27.51 8.07 -2.29
C PHE A 222 -28.61 7.36 -3.08
N THR A 223 -28.43 6.07 -3.39
CA THR A 223 -29.43 5.28 -4.12
C THR A 223 -30.71 5.12 -3.32
N ALA A 224 -30.58 4.87 -2.01
CA ALA A 224 -31.73 4.72 -1.12
C ALA A 224 -32.50 6.04 -0.97
N ASP A 225 -31.80 7.14 -0.74
CA ASP A 225 -32.39 8.47 -0.57
C ASP A 225 -33.05 8.95 -1.87
N ALA A 226 -32.40 8.75 -3.02
CA ALA A 226 -32.99 9.03 -4.33
C ALA A 226 -34.27 8.22 -4.57
N ALA A 227 -34.27 6.92 -4.25
CA ALA A 227 -35.45 6.09 -4.38
C ALA A 227 -36.60 6.56 -3.48
N HIS A 228 -36.30 7.06 -2.27
CA HIS A 228 -37.29 7.61 -1.37
C HIS A 228 -37.89 8.91 -1.91
N GLU A 229 -37.05 9.86 -2.31
CA GLU A 229 -37.50 11.18 -2.79
C GLU A 229 -38.23 11.10 -4.14
N LEU A 230 -37.92 10.11 -5.00
CA LEU A 230 -38.68 9.84 -6.23
C LEU A 230 -40.05 9.20 -5.94
N ARG A 231 -40.16 8.36 -4.90
CA ARG A 231 -41.41 7.65 -4.57
C ARG A 231 -42.51 8.61 -4.12
N THR A 232 -42.18 9.67 -3.39
CA THR A 232 -43.15 10.64 -2.86
C THR A 232 -43.97 11.37 -3.94
N PRO A 233 -43.37 12.08 -4.93
CA PRO A 233 -44.14 12.73 -5.99
C PRO A 233 -44.88 11.71 -6.87
N LEU A 234 -44.30 10.53 -7.11
CA LEU A 234 -44.95 9.46 -7.87
C LEU A 234 -46.22 8.93 -7.15
N ALA A 235 -46.14 8.72 -5.84
CA ALA A 235 -47.29 8.33 -5.03
C ALA A 235 -48.37 9.42 -4.99
N ALA A 236 -47.98 10.69 -4.92
CA ALA A 236 -48.92 11.82 -4.99
C ALA A 236 -49.65 11.88 -6.34
N ILE A 237 -48.92 11.78 -7.47
CA ILE A 237 -49.51 11.72 -8.82
C ILE A 237 -50.49 10.55 -8.90
N ARG A 238 -50.06 9.37 -8.47
CA ARG A 238 -50.88 8.15 -8.51
C ARG A 238 -52.16 8.31 -7.68
N ALA A 239 -52.09 8.83 -6.47
CA ALA A 239 -53.25 9.03 -5.61
C ALA A 239 -54.23 10.06 -6.22
N THR A 240 -53.71 11.16 -6.79
CA THR A 240 -54.53 12.14 -7.49
C THR A 240 -55.24 11.53 -8.70
N VAL A 241 -54.54 10.73 -9.51
CA VAL A 241 -55.12 10.05 -10.67
C VAL A 241 -56.15 8.99 -10.26
N GLU A 242 -55.85 8.14 -9.27
CA GLU A 242 -56.78 7.12 -8.75
C GLU A 242 -58.05 7.77 -8.18
N SER A 243 -57.91 8.87 -7.44
CA SER A 243 -59.05 9.63 -6.91
C SER A 243 -59.89 10.24 -8.03
N THR A 244 -59.26 10.74 -9.09
CA THR A 244 -59.93 11.32 -10.27
C THR A 244 -60.70 10.24 -11.04
N LEU A 245 -60.10 9.07 -11.24
CA LEU A 245 -60.74 7.94 -11.94
C LEU A 245 -61.90 7.31 -11.17
N SER A 246 -61.96 7.51 -9.85
CA SER A 246 -63.03 6.97 -8.99
C SER A 246 -64.24 7.90 -8.86
N SER A 247 -64.21 9.08 -9.46
CA SER A 247 -65.29 10.07 -9.42
C SER A 247 -66.17 9.99 -10.67
N ASP A 248 -67.49 9.90 -10.49
CA ASP A 248 -68.45 9.75 -11.60
C ASP A 248 -68.59 11.01 -12.47
N ALA A 249 -68.33 12.21 -11.91
CA ALA A 249 -68.33 13.48 -12.63
C ALA A 249 -67.40 14.48 -11.94
N ILE A 250 -66.57 15.18 -12.72
CA ILE A 250 -65.64 16.20 -12.20
C ILE A 250 -65.96 17.54 -12.89
N PRO A 251 -66.27 18.61 -12.14
CA PRO A 251 -66.40 19.96 -12.69
C PRO A 251 -65.14 20.41 -13.45
N GLU A 252 -65.31 21.25 -14.47
CA GLU A 252 -64.18 21.70 -15.32
C GLU A 252 -63.09 22.45 -14.53
N LEU A 253 -63.49 23.26 -13.54
CA LEU A 253 -62.58 23.98 -12.63
C LEU A 253 -61.73 23.01 -11.80
N GLU A 254 -62.35 21.98 -11.23
CA GLU A 254 -61.68 20.97 -10.40
C GLU A 254 -60.76 20.08 -11.25
N SER A 255 -61.15 19.81 -12.50
CA SER A 255 -60.31 19.11 -13.49
C SER A 255 -59.03 19.88 -13.81
N ARG A 256 -59.09 21.22 -13.93
CA ARG A 256 -57.90 22.04 -14.15
C ARG A 256 -56.97 22.03 -12.94
N ASP A 257 -57.50 22.11 -11.72
CA ASP A 257 -56.69 22.06 -10.50
C ASP A 257 -55.98 20.70 -10.32
N ILE A 258 -56.67 19.60 -10.68
CA ILE A 258 -56.09 18.26 -10.72
C ILE A 258 -54.94 18.18 -11.71
N LEU A 259 -55.14 18.64 -12.95
CA LEU A 259 -54.10 18.65 -13.98
C LEU A 259 -52.91 19.54 -13.61
N GLN A 260 -53.16 20.71 -13.01
CA GLN A 260 -52.11 21.59 -12.49
C GLN A 260 -51.31 20.90 -11.38
N THR A 261 -51.99 20.15 -10.49
CA THR A 261 -51.33 19.40 -9.42
C THR A 261 -50.44 18.30 -9.99
N ILE A 262 -50.92 17.53 -10.96
CA ILE A 262 -50.13 16.51 -11.66
C ILE A 262 -48.93 17.16 -12.34
N ASN A 263 -49.14 18.23 -13.12
CA ASN A 263 -48.08 18.93 -13.82
C ASN A 263 -46.98 19.43 -12.86
N ARG A 264 -47.36 20.03 -11.72
CA ARG A 264 -46.41 20.47 -10.70
C ARG A 264 -45.58 19.32 -10.14
N GLN A 265 -46.17 18.14 -9.91
CA GLN A 265 -45.40 16.98 -9.45
C GLN A 265 -44.51 16.41 -10.56
N THR A 266 -44.93 16.42 -11.81
CA THR A 266 -44.12 15.97 -12.95
C THR A 266 -42.92 16.87 -13.18
N VAL A 267 -43.10 18.20 -13.12
CA VAL A 267 -42.00 19.18 -13.20
C VAL A 267 -41.00 18.92 -12.08
N ARG A 268 -41.47 18.80 -10.83
CA ARG A 268 -40.62 18.49 -9.67
C ARG A 268 -39.86 17.18 -9.82
N LEU A 269 -40.49 16.14 -10.35
CA LEU A 269 -39.84 14.85 -10.61
C LEU A 269 -38.74 14.99 -11.66
N SER A 270 -39.00 15.76 -12.73
CA SER A 270 -38.03 16.03 -13.79
C SER A 270 -36.80 16.77 -13.27
N GLU A 271 -37.00 17.81 -12.46
CA GLU A 271 -35.92 18.56 -11.80
C GLU A 271 -35.07 17.65 -10.90
N LEU A 272 -35.72 16.81 -10.09
CA LEU A 272 -35.03 15.86 -9.21
C LEU A 272 -34.18 14.87 -10.01
N VAL A 273 -34.70 14.31 -11.10
CA VAL A 273 -33.93 13.42 -11.98
C VAL A 273 -32.73 14.16 -12.60
N GLN A 274 -32.93 15.40 -13.05
CA GLN A 274 -31.87 16.24 -13.61
C GLN A 274 -30.78 16.53 -12.58
N ASP A 275 -31.15 16.87 -11.33
CA ASP A 275 -30.25 17.07 -10.19
C ASP A 275 -29.40 15.82 -9.92
N LEU A 276 -30.03 14.64 -9.88
CA LEU A 276 -29.33 13.37 -9.62
C LEU A 276 -28.35 13.01 -10.73
N LEU A 277 -28.75 13.19 -11.99
CA LEU A 277 -27.88 12.95 -13.15
C LEU A 277 -26.70 13.91 -13.16
N LEU A 278 -26.92 15.18 -12.82
CA LEU A 278 -25.87 16.17 -12.71
C LEU A 278 -24.84 15.77 -11.62
N LEU A 279 -25.31 15.46 -10.41
CA LEU A 279 -24.44 15.02 -9.30
C LEU A 279 -23.64 13.76 -9.65
N SER A 280 -24.29 12.75 -10.24
CA SER A 280 -23.64 11.50 -10.66
C SER A 280 -22.53 11.73 -11.70
N ARG A 281 -22.76 12.63 -12.67
CA ARG A 281 -21.76 12.97 -13.69
C ARG A 281 -20.56 13.73 -13.11
N MET A 282 -20.80 14.62 -12.13
CA MET A 282 -19.72 15.35 -11.45
C MET A 282 -18.86 14.46 -10.56
N ASP A 283 -19.46 13.48 -9.87
CA ASP A 283 -18.72 12.50 -9.04
C ASP A 283 -17.70 11.69 -9.84
N LEU A 284 -18.06 11.33 -11.07
CA LEU A 284 -17.21 10.54 -11.95
C LEU A 284 -16.14 11.38 -12.68
N GLN A 285 -16.09 12.70 -12.43
CA GLN A 285 -15.28 13.67 -13.20
C GLN A 285 -15.50 13.55 -14.73
N LEU A 286 -16.63 12.98 -15.15
CA LEU A 286 -16.91 12.71 -16.57
C LEU A 286 -17.38 13.95 -17.33
N ILE A 287 -17.68 15.03 -16.62
CA ILE A 287 -18.01 16.30 -17.25
C ILE A 287 -16.71 16.94 -17.73
N THR A 288 -16.43 16.80 -19.03
CA THR A 288 -15.57 17.75 -19.72
C THR A 288 -16.25 19.11 -19.63
N LEU A 289 -15.82 19.93 -18.66
CA LEU A 289 -16.28 21.31 -18.58
C LEU A 289 -15.88 22.01 -19.87
N GLN A 290 -16.87 22.38 -20.69
CA GLN A 290 -16.67 23.38 -21.73
C GLN A 290 -16.51 24.71 -21.01
N LYS A 291 -15.25 25.04 -20.68
CA LYS A 291 -14.92 26.28 -20.00
C LYS A 291 -14.81 27.40 -21.03
N GLN A 292 -15.54 28.47 -20.76
CA GLN A 292 -15.48 29.75 -21.47
C GLN A 292 -15.22 30.87 -20.45
N VAL A 293 -14.84 32.03 -20.95
CA VAL A 293 -14.74 33.23 -20.12
C VAL A 293 -16.16 33.74 -19.84
N CYS A 294 -16.56 33.75 -18.57
CA CYS A 294 -17.89 34.17 -18.13
C CYS A 294 -17.80 35.46 -17.31
N CYS A 295 -18.71 36.41 -17.57
CA CYS A 295 -18.85 37.63 -16.78
C CYS A 295 -19.74 37.36 -15.56
N LEU A 296 -19.17 37.38 -14.35
CA LEU A 296 -19.95 37.14 -13.13
C LEU A 296 -20.92 38.27 -12.80
N ASN A 297 -20.62 39.50 -13.20
CA ASN A 297 -21.50 40.64 -12.99
C ASN A 297 -22.84 40.47 -13.72
N GLU A 298 -22.79 39.99 -14.97
CA GLU A 298 -23.99 39.68 -15.76
C GLU A 298 -24.79 38.56 -15.12
N ILE A 299 -24.14 37.42 -14.81
CA ILE A 299 -24.81 36.27 -14.20
C ILE A 299 -25.48 36.64 -12.87
N VAL A 300 -24.79 37.38 -11.99
CA VAL A 300 -25.36 37.78 -10.69
C VAL A 300 -26.51 38.79 -10.88
N SER A 301 -26.37 39.74 -11.79
CA SER A 301 -27.42 40.73 -12.10
C SER A 301 -28.68 40.05 -12.62
N ASP A 302 -28.54 39.15 -13.60
CA ASP A 302 -29.64 38.40 -14.19
C ASP A 302 -30.36 37.54 -13.15
N LEU A 303 -29.59 36.89 -12.26
CA LEU A 303 -30.15 36.08 -11.17
C LEU A 303 -30.93 36.91 -10.16
N VAL A 304 -30.41 38.07 -9.77
CA VAL A 304 -31.10 38.98 -8.84
C VAL A 304 -32.41 39.48 -9.45
N GLU A 305 -32.41 39.79 -10.75
CA GLU A 305 -33.62 40.15 -11.48
C GLU A 305 -34.61 38.98 -11.55
N GLU A 306 -34.16 37.76 -11.89
CA GLU A 306 -35.01 36.57 -11.98
C GLU A 306 -35.71 36.26 -10.66
N VAL A 307 -34.99 36.28 -9.55
CA VAL A 307 -35.56 35.92 -8.23
C VAL A 307 -36.28 37.10 -7.56
N SER A 308 -36.25 38.30 -8.13
CA SER A 308 -36.90 39.49 -7.55
C SER A 308 -38.41 39.27 -7.32
N ALA A 309 -39.09 38.62 -8.26
CA ALA A 309 -40.51 38.28 -8.14
C ALA A 309 -40.78 37.32 -6.96
N LEU A 310 -39.88 36.35 -6.74
CA LEU A 310 -39.97 35.42 -5.63
C LEU A 310 -39.70 36.11 -4.28
N ALA A 311 -38.74 37.04 -4.24
CA ALA A 311 -38.43 37.84 -3.05
C ALA A 311 -39.62 38.74 -2.68
N ILE A 312 -40.22 39.45 -3.66
CA ILE A 312 -41.42 40.28 -3.46
C ILE A 312 -42.60 39.43 -2.97
N GLN A 313 -42.83 38.25 -3.57
CA GLN A 313 -43.89 37.34 -3.14
C GLN A 313 -43.69 36.83 -1.70
N SER A 314 -42.43 36.72 -1.27
CA SER A 314 -42.05 36.28 0.07
C SER A 314 -41.88 37.43 1.08
N ASP A 315 -42.15 38.68 0.65
CA ASP A 315 -41.96 39.91 1.41
C ASP A 315 -40.53 40.07 1.96
N ILE A 316 -39.53 39.84 1.10
CA ILE A 316 -38.10 39.92 1.43
C ILE A 316 -37.46 41.06 0.65
N ASP A 317 -36.67 41.88 1.34
CA ASP A 317 -35.83 42.91 0.74
C ASP A 317 -34.56 42.28 0.14
N LEU A 318 -34.43 42.35 -1.19
CA LEU A 318 -33.30 41.78 -1.93
C LEU A 318 -32.42 42.91 -2.47
N GLU A 319 -31.19 43.00 -1.98
CA GLU A 319 -30.23 44.01 -2.41
C GLU A 319 -29.00 43.38 -3.08
N MET A 320 -28.50 44.02 -4.13
CA MET A 320 -27.22 43.70 -4.76
C MET A 320 -26.20 44.81 -4.50
N LYS A 321 -25.02 44.45 -3.99
CA LYS A 321 -23.90 45.34 -3.74
C LYS A 321 -22.70 44.93 -4.59
N VAL A 322 -22.39 45.71 -5.62
CA VAL A 322 -21.18 45.50 -6.42
C VAL A 322 -20.07 46.37 -5.84
N ALA A 323 -19.04 45.74 -5.27
CA ALA A 323 -17.96 46.47 -4.59
C ALA A 323 -16.95 47.08 -5.59
N ASN A 324 -16.87 46.54 -6.81
CA ASN A 324 -15.87 46.90 -7.81
C ASN A 324 -16.51 47.49 -9.07
N GLU A 325 -15.92 48.56 -9.62
CA GLU A 325 -16.42 49.20 -10.86
C GLU A 325 -16.11 48.36 -12.13
N SER A 326 -15.12 47.46 -12.06
CA SER A 326 -14.70 46.61 -13.18
C SER A 326 -15.43 45.26 -13.18
N ALA A 327 -15.82 44.79 -14.37
CA ALA A 327 -16.39 43.46 -14.56
C ALA A 327 -15.40 42.34 -14.17
N ILE A 328 -15.90 41.33 -13.46
CA ILE A 328 -15.13 40.20 -12.95
C ILE A 328 -15.39 38.98 -13.84
N TYR A 329 -14.31 38.43 -14.39
CA TYR A 329 -14.37 37.28 -15.28
C TYR A 329 -13.81 36.01 -14.63
N VAL A 330 -14.43 34.87 -14.92
CA VAL A 330 -13.96 33.53 -14.50
C VAL A 330 -13.96 32.57 -15.68
N ASN A 331 -13.13 31.52 -15.61
CA ASN A 331 -13.11 30.47 -16.62
C ASN A 331 -14.02 29.32 -16.17
N GLY A 332 -15.15 29.14 -16.84
CA GLY A 332 -16.17 28.20 -16.37
C GLY A 332 -17.26 27.88 -17.39
N ASN A 333 -18.23 27.10 -16.97
CA ASN A 333 -19.46 26.88 -17.72
C ASN A 333 -20.54 27.79 -17.13
N GLU A 334 -21.10 28.67 -17.97
CA GLU A 334 -22.03 29.71 -17.56
C GLU A 334 -23.30 29.15 -16.91
N ASP A 335 -23.94 28.16 -17.53
CA ASP A 335 -25.14 27.50 -16.97
C ASP A 335 -24.89 26.89 -15.58
N GLN A 336 -23.70 26.32 -15.38
CA GLN A 336 -23.32 25.77 -14.08
C GLN A 336 -23.08 26.88 -13.05
N LEU A 337 -22.37 27.94 -13.40
CA LEU A 337 -22.15 29.09 -12.51
C LEU A 337 -23.47 29.77 -12.14
N TYR A 338 -24.37 29.92 -13.10
CA TYR A 338 -25.74 30.40 -12.89
C TYR A 338 -26.46 29.54 -11.85
N ARG A 339 -26.48 28.22 -12.05
CA ARG A 339 -27.12 27.26 -11.14
C ARG A 339 -26.48 27.21 -9.75
N LEU A 340 -25.16 27.39 -9.65
CA LEU A 340 -24.44 27.49 -8.38
C LEU A 340 -24.98 28.65 -7.54
N ILE A 341 -25.05 29.84 -8.12
CA ILE A 341 -25.49 31.05 -7.43
C ILE A 341 -26.99 30.98 -7.14
N LEU A 342 -27.80 30.55 -8.12
CA LEU A 342 -29.25 30.37 -7.96
C LEU A 342 -29.60 29.46 -6.78
N ASN A 343 -28.92 28.31 -6.65
CA ASN A 343 -29.17 27.37 -5.55
C ASN A 343 -28.95 28.00 -4.17
N VAL A 344 -27.93 28.85 -4.02
CA VAL A 344 -27.64 29.53 -2.75
C VAL A 344 -28.64 30.66 -2.52
N LEU A 345 -28.97 31.42 -3.56
CA LEU A 345 -29.89 32.56 -3.48
C LEU A 345 -31.33 32.14 -3.16
N ILE A 346 -31.83 31.08 -3.80
CA ILE A 346 -33.14 30.50 -3.48
C ILE A 346 -33.19 30.04 -2.02
N ASN A 347 -32.11 29.43 -1.50
CA ASN A 347 -32.05 29.05 -0.09
C ASN A 347 -32.10 30.28 0.84
N ALA A 348 -31.34 31.33 0.54
CA ALA A 348 -31.38 32.58 1.30
C ALA A 348 -32.80 33.15 1.38
N ILE A 349 -33.53 33.20 0.26
CA ILE A 349 -34.91 33.68 0.22
C ILE A 349 -35.84 32.73 0.99
N HIS A 350 -35.76 31.42 0.77
CA HIS A 350 -36.66 30.47 1.42
C HIS A 350 -36.50 30.35 2.93
N PHE A 351 -35.30 30.58 3.48
CA PHE A 351 -35.04 30.49 4.91
C PHE A 351 -35.03 31.84 5.64
N THR A 352 -35.30 32.92 4.91
CA THR A 352 -35.57 34.24 5.48
C THR A 352 -37.07 34.39 5.78
N PRO A 353 -37.45 34.84 6.99
CA PRO A 353 -38.83 35.22 7.31
C PRO A 353 -39.33 36.42 6.50
N GLU A 354 -40.64 36.62 6.48
CA GLU A 354 -41.27 37.83 5.94
C GLU A 354 -40.69 39.10 6.61
N HIS A 355 -40.57 40.17 5.85
CA HIS A 355 -39.88 41.43 6.17
C HIS A 355 -38.37 41.28 6.44
N GLY A 356 -37.78 40.13 6.12
CA GLY A 356 -36.34 39.93 6.22
C GLY A 356 -35.58 40.51 5.04
N LYS A 357 -34.26 40.36 5.07
CA LYS A 357 -33.35 40.91 4.07
C LYS A 357 -32.40 39.83 3.53
N VAL A 358 -32.10 39.90 2.24
CA VAL A 358 -31.04 39.13 1.58
C VAL A 358 -30.14 40.10 0.81
N GLU A 359 -28.83 40.03 1.06
CA GLU A 359 -27.83 40.83 0.37
C GLU A 359 -26.91 39.94 -0.47
N VAL A 360 -26.72 40.29 -1.74
CA VAL A 360 -25.75 39.65 -2.64
C VAL A 360 -24.62 40.63 -2.91
N SER A 361 -23.39 40.25 -2.61
CA SER A 361 -22.21 41.02 -2.97
C SER A 361 -21.27 40.27 -3.89
N LEU A 362 -20.61 41.01 -4.77
CA LEU A 362 -19.62 40.51 -5.70
C LEU A 362 -18.36 41.38 -5.61
N ASP A 363 -17.21 40.73 -5.38
CA ASP A 363 -15.91 41.38 -5.20
C ASP A 363 -14.76 40.55 -5.80
N LEU A 364 -13.60 41.18 -6.00
CA LEU A 364 -12.37 40.56 -6.49
C LEU A 364 -11.25 40.72 -5.45
N VAL A 365 -10.85 39.61 -4.84
CA VAL A 365 -9.82 39.58 -3.78
C VAL A 365 -8.77 38.53 -4.12
N ASP A 366 -7.48 38.93 -4.14
CA ASP A 366 -6.34 38.04 -4.37
C ASP A 366 -6.51 37.09 -5.58
N HIS A 367 -6.90 37.64 -6.73
CA HIS A 367 -7.19 36.88 -7.97
C HIS A 367 -8.36 35.89 -7.87
N HIS A 368 -9.24 36.06 -6.91
CA HIS A 368 -10.46 35.27 -6.81
C HIS A 368 -11.69 36.16 -6.83
N ALA A 369 -12.67 35.76 -7.64
CA ALA A 369 -14.01 36.28 -7.52
C ALA A 369 -14.65 35.75 -6.24
N ILE A 370 -15.16 36.65 -5.41
CA ILE A 370 -15.85 36.38 -4.17
C ILE A 370 -17.30 36.80 -4.33
N ILE A 371 -18.22 35.84 -4.28
CA ILE A 371 -19.66 36.10 -4.22
C ILE A 371 -20.10 35.80 -2.79
N GLN A 372 -20.68 36.78 -2.11
CA GLN A 372 -21.28 36.56 -0.80
C GLN A 372 -22.79 36.72 -0.89
N ILE A 373 -23.52 35.75 -0.33
CA ILE A 373 -24.97 35.80 -0.20
C ILE A 373 -25.26 35.75 1.29
N GLN A 374 -25.70 36.87 1.84
CA GLN A 374 -26.05 37.03 3.24
C GLN A 374 -27.55 37.09 3.40
N ASP A 375 -28.10 36.17 4.19
CA ASP A 375 -29.48 36.20 4.64
C ASP A 375 -29.56 36.58 6.12
N TYR A 376 -30.63 37.27 6.50
CA TYR A 376 -30.98 37.55 7.90
C TYR A 376 -32.11 36.63 8.37
N GLY A 377 -32.00 35.35 8.01
CA GLY A 377 -33.02 34.36 8.23
C GLY A 377 -32.92 33.62 9.56
N ILE A 378 -33.49 32.40 9.59
CA ILE A 378 -33.53 31.57 10.80
C ILE A 378 -32.16 31.09 11.29
N GLY A 379 -31.12 31.20 10.45
CA GLY A 379 -29.79 30.67 10.71
C GLY A 379 -29.71 29.14 10.78
N ILE A 380 -28.49 28.65 10.95
CA ILE A 380 -28.11 27.24 10.93
C ILE A 380 -27.38 26.94 12.24
N SER A 381 -27.76 25.84 12.91
CA SER A 381 -27.10 25.43 14.14
C SER A 381 -25.65 25.00 13.89
N SER A 382 -24.77 25.16 14.88
CA SER A 382 -23.38 24.72 14.78
C SER A 382 -23.23 23.20 14.57
N SER A 383 -24.22 22.40 14.98
CA SER A 383 -24.24 20.95 14.75
C SER A 383 -24.62 20.57 13.33
N ASP A 384 -25.42 21.40 12.66
CA ASP A 384 -25.92 21.11 11.31
C ASP A 384 -25.01 21.68 10.21
N LEU A 385 -24.31 22.79 10.52
CA LEU A 385 -23.42 23.52 9.61
C LEU A 385 -22.39 22.63 8.86
N PRO A 386 -21.78 21.60 9.49
CA PRO A 386 -20.86 20.71 8.79
C PRO A 386 -21.50 19.85 7.69
N ASN A 387 -22.81 19.62 7.77
CA ASN A 387 -23.53 18.65 6.94
C ASN A 387 -24.43 19.31 5.88
N ILE A 388 -24.55 20.64 5.84
CA ILE A 388 -25.49 21.34 4.93
C ILE A 388 -25.18 21.14 3.44
N PHE A 389 -23.96 20.75 3.11
CA PHE A 389 -23.54 20.42 1.74
C PHE A 389 -23.69 18.93 1.42
N ASP A 390 -24.11 18.10 2.38
CA ASP A 390 -24.40 16.69 2.16
C ASP A 390 -25.71 16.54 1.36
N ARG A 391 -25.74 15.51 0.50
CA ARG A 391 -26.90 15.23 -0.36
C ARG A 391 -28.10 14.86 0.50
N PHE A 392 -29.26 15.39 0.13
CA PHE A 392 -30.54 15.15 0.81
C PHE A 392 -30.58 15.61 2.28
N TYR A 393 -29.53 16.29 2.77
CA TYR A 393 -29.47 16.75 4.15
C TYR A 393 -30.39 17.95 4.38
N ARG A 394 -31.12 17.92 5.50
CA ARG A 394 -32.12 18.93 5.88
C ARG A 394 -32.15 19.09 7.39
N VAL A 395 -32.02 20.34 7.87
CA VAL A 395 -32.00 20.72 9.30
C VAL A 395 -33.29 20.34 10.04
N SER A 396 -34.45 20.33 9.36
CA SER A 396 -35.72 19.90 9.98
C SER A 396 -36.72 19.37 8.93
N SER A 397 -37.13 18.10 9.07
CA SER A 397 -37.94 17.37 8.09
C SER A 397 -39.40 17.85 7.97
N ASP A 398 -39.96 18.48 8.99
CA ASP A 398 -41.40 18.78 9.05
C ASP A 398 -41.79 20.17 8.53
N ARG A 399 -41.00 21.23 8.82
CA ARG A 399 -41.25 22.59 8.26
C ARG A 399 -40.81 22.71 6.81
N SER A 400 -39.73 22.03 6.43
CA SER A 400 -39.13 22.15 5.10
C SER A 400 -39.95 21.45 4.00
N ARG A 401 -40.84 20.50 4.32
CA ARG A 401 -41.73 19.87 3.33
C ARG A 401 -42.70 20.86 2.68
N LYS A 402 -43.14 21.88 3.42
CA LYS A 402 -44.04 22.93 2.90
C LYS A 402 -43.33 23.87 1.92
N LYS A 403 -42.03 24.13 2.09
CA LYS A 403 -41.21 25.01 1.22
C LYS A 403 -40.49 24.29 0.07
N GLY A 404 -40.66 22.98 -0.10
CA GLY A 404 -40.44 22.33 -1.41
C GLY A 404 -39.01 21.93 -1.83
N GLY A 405 -38.01 21.89 -0.94
CA GLY A 405 -36.64 21.49 -1.34
C GLY A 405 -36.38 19.97 -1.35
N SER A 406 -35.56 19.47 -2.28
CA SER A 406 -35.04 18.08 -2.34
C SER A 406 -33.85 17.84 -1.40
N GLY A 407 -33.20 18.91 -0.91
CA GLY A 407 -31.93 18.83 -0.19
C GLY A 407 -30.73 18.59 -1.11
N LEU A 408 -30.87 18.79 -2.42
CA LEU A 408 -29.77 18.64 -3.39
C LEU A 408 -29.11 19.97 -3.78
N GLY A 409 -29.78 21.11 -3.58
CA GLY A 409 -29.30 22.42 -4.06
C GLY A 409 -27.89 22.79 -3.57
N LEU A 410 -27.62 22.74 -2.26
CA LEU A 410 -26.29 23.04 -1.71
C LEU A 410 -25.24 22.00 -2.10
N ALA A 411 -25.62 20.73 -2.24
CA ALA A 411 -24.72 19.68 -2.73
C ALA A 411 -24.34 19.90 -4.20
N ILE A 412 -25.27 20.37 -5.03
CA ILE A 412 -25.01 20.77 -6.42
C ILE A 412 -24.11 22.01 -6.47
N ALA A 413 -24.39 23.03 -5.65
CA ALA A 413 -23.53 24.20 -5.53
C ALA A 413 -22.08 23.80 -5.16
N MET A 414 -21.90 22.96 -4.15
CA MET A 414 -20.58 22.43 -3.76
C MET A 414 -19.91 21.67 -4.91
N ALA A 415 -20.64 20.80 -5.61
CA ALA A 415 -20.06 20.04 -6.72
C ALA A 415 -19.65 20.95 -7.90
N ILE A 416 -20.46 21.94 -8.25
CA ILE A 416 -20.16 22.90 -9.32
C ILE A 416 -18.94 23.76 -8.96
N VAL A 417 -18.89 24.33 -7.74
CA VAL A 417 -17.77 25.19 -7.35
C VAL A 417 -16.44 24.42 -7.35
N LYS A 418 -16.45 23.15 -6.92
CA LYS A 418 -15.27 22.27 -6.99
C LYS A 418 -14.87 21.97 -8.43
N ALA A 419 -15.82 21.75 -9.34
CA ALA A 419 -15.54 21.57 -10.77
C ALA A 419 -14.87 22.82 -11.41
N HIS A 420 -15.12 24.00 -10.83
CA HIS A 420 -14.53 25.28 -11.21
C HIS A 420 -13.25 25.63 -10.43
N ASN A 421 -12.66 24.67 -9.70
CA ASN A 421 -11.48 24.87 -8.86
C ASN A 421 -11.67 25.95 -7.76
N GLY A 422 -12.92 26.17 -7.34
CA GLY A 422 -13.28 27.11 -6.29
C GLY A 422 -13.64 26.43 -4.97
N ASP A 423 -14.17 27.23 -4.05
CA ASP A 423 -14.66 26.79 -2.75
C ASP A 423 -15.96 27.50 -2.36
N ILE A 424 -16.80 26.85 -1.57
CA ILE A 424 -18.00 27.45 -0.98
C ILE A 424 -17.99 27.18 0.52
N GLN A 425 -18.22 28.22 1.31
CA GLN A 425 -18.24 28.16 2.77
C GLN A 425 -19.50 28.82 3.30
N ALA A 426 -19.97 28.37 4.45
CA ALA A 426 -21.07 28.98 5.18
C ALA A 426 -20.61 29.42 6.57
N LYS A 427 -21.08 30.58 7.01
CA LYS A 427 -21.04 31.02 8.41
C LYS A 427 -22.46 31.35 8.83
N SER A 428 -22.90 30.91 9.98
CA SER A 428 -24.26 31.14 10.42
C SER A 428 -24.37 31.03 11.93
N GLU A 429 -25.33 31.75 12.48
CA GLU A 429 -25.73 31.66 13.87
C GLU A 429 -27.27 31.57 13.93
N LEU A 430 -27.77 30.66 14.77
CA LEU A 430 -29.21 30.45 14.95
C LEU A 430 -29.91 31.76 15.33
N GLY A 431 -30.92 32.14 14.54
CA GLY A 431 -31.71 33.35 14.71
C GLY A 431 -31.06 34.65 14.21
N GLN A 432 -29.83 34.60 13.70
CA GLN A 432 -29.11 35.78 13.16
C GLN A 432 -28.95 35.75 11.64
N GLY A 433 -29.22 34.60 11.01
CA GLY A 433 -29.08 34.39 9.57
C GLY A 433 -27.80 33.67 9.17
N SER A 434 -27.46 33.72 7.89
CA SER A 434 -26.33 32.98 7.32
C SER A 434 -25.61 33.79 6.25
N ILE A 435 -24.32 33.51 6.07
CA ILE A 435 -23.49 34.06 5.02
C ILE A 435 -22.85 32.90 4.27
N PHE A 436 -23.21 32.76 3.00
CA PHE A 436 -22.54 31.87 2.08
C PHE A 436 -21.49 32.64 1.29
N THR A 437 -20.26 32.15 1.27
CA THR A 437 -19.14 32.76 0.53
C THR A 437 -18.67 31.77 -0.53
N ILE A 438 -18.82 32.13 -1.80
CA ILE A 438 -18.36 31.38 -2.97
C ILE A 438 -17.08 32.06 -3.47
N LYS A 439 -16.01 31.28 -3.63
CA LYS A 439 -14.70 31.74 -4.09
C LYS A 439 -14.29 30.98 -5.35
N ILE A 440 -14.09 31.69 -6.46
CA ILE A 440 -13.71 31.09 -7.75
C ILE A 440 -12.46 31.80 -8.29
N PRO A 441 -11.45 31.09 -8.82
CA PRO A 441 -10.31 31.73 -9.48
C PRO A 441 -10.76 32.65 -10.61
N SER A 442 -10.41 33.93 -10.51
CA SER A 442 -10.66 34.91 -11.58
C SER A 442 -9.68 34.72 -12.73
N VAL A 443 -10.12 35.05 -13.94
CA VAL A 443 -9.22 35.25 -15.06
C VAL A 443 -8.88 36.73 -15.05
N VAL A 444 -7.65 37.06 -14.66
CA VAL A 444 -7.12 38.41 -14.84
C VAL A 444 -6.93 38.61 -16.34
N CYS A 445 -7.66 39.54 -16.94
CA CYS A 445 -7.32 40.08 -18.24
C CYS A 445 -6.31 41.21 -18.07
#